data_AF-A0A2W0EG40-F1
#
_entry.id   AF-A0A2W0EG40-F1
#
_cell.length_a   1.000
_cell.length_b   1.000
_cell.length_c   1.000
_cell.angle_alpha   90.00
_cell.angle_beta   90.00
_cell.angle_gamma   90.00
#
_symmetry.space_group_name_H-M   'P 1'
#
loop_
_entity.id
_entity.type
_entity.pdbx_description
1 polymer ?
#
loop_
_entity_poly.entity_id
_entity_poly.type
_entity_poly.pdbx_seq_one_letter_code
_entity_poly.pdbx_strand_id
1 'polypeptide(L)'
;EDYPTEEIANDIRFFEFHPKDRWHAFAGYAEKQYFIDPCKLLFTTPGIDPVDGSYTDFGIHAGILANFLRENGIVPEKCDLNSILFLLTPAEDWAKMTHLAAQIARFERFISDDAPMSRVLPAIYAQHQERYRNYTIRQLCQEMHDLYRHHNVQQLQKDMFRKEHFPKKAMNPQQAQIEYIRGNVELVALADADGRIAAEGALPYPPGVLCIIPGEVWGGAVLKYFLALEEGINRLPGFTPELQGVYLQQEGGRTRAYGYVLKV
;
A
#
# COMPACT_ATOMS: atom_id res chain seq x y z
N GLU A 1 8.37 24.01 11.41
CA GLU A 1 8.87 23.68 12.76
C GLU A 1 9.25 24.91 13.58
N ASP A 2 9.52 26.06 12.95
CA ASP A 2 9.96 27.28 13.65
C ASP A 2 8.85 28.10 14.35
N TYR A 3 7.58 27.69 14.25
CA TYR A 3 6.45 28.38 14.87
C TYR A 3 6.14 27.82 16.26
N PRO A 4 5.64 28.64 17.22
CA PRO A 4 5.19 28.16 18.51
C PRO A 4 4.11 27.07 18.39
N THR A 5 4.20 26.03 19.21
CA THR A 5 3.27 24.89 19.17
C THR A 5 1.82 25.31 19.43
N GLU A 6 1.59 26.28 20.32
CA GLU A 6 0.25 26.82 20.61
C GLU A 6 -0.34 27.56 19.40
N GLU A 7 0.49 28.24 18.60
CA GLU A 7 0.05 28.89 17.38
C GLU A 7 -0.34 27.85 16.32
N ILE A 8 0.51 26.84 16.11
CA ILE A 8 0.23 25.74 15.17
C ILE A 8 -1.08 25.04 15.56
N ALA A 9 -1.30 24.77 16.84
CA ALA A 9 -2.48 24.05 17.31
C ALA A 9 -3.81 24.79 17.11
N ASN A 10 -3.79 26.13 17.02
CA ASN A 10 -4.99 26.97 16.97
C ASN A 10 -5.20 27.67 15.60
N ASP A 11 -4.29 27.51 14.65
CA ASP A 11 -4.38 28.14 13.32
C ASP A 11 -4.48 27.09 12.21
N ILE A 12 -5.63 27.06 11.54
CA ILE A 12 -5.94 26.10 10.47
C ILE A 12 -5.00 26.22 9.26
N ARG A 13 -4.33 27.36 9.07
CA ARG A 13 -3.43 27.57 7.93
C ARG A 13 -2.29 26.57 7.88
N PHE A 14 -1.85 26.04 9.04
CA PHE A 14 -0.79 25.03 9.11
C PHE A 14 -1.23 23.65 8.62
N PHE A 15 -2.54 23.47 8.42
CA PHE A 15 -3.16 22.22 8.00
C PHE A 15 -3.88 22.39 6.66
N GLU A 16 -3.73 23.49 5.93
CA GLU A 16 -4.40 23.68 4.64
C GLU A 16 -3.61 23.05 3.49
N PHE A 17 -4.30 22.37 2.56
CA PHE A 17 -3.70 21.98 1.28
C PHE A 17 -3.83 23.11 0.26
N HIS A 18 -2.79 23.93 0.11
CA HIS A 18 -2.81 24.98 -0.91
C HIS A 18 -2.63 24.41 -2.32
N PRO A 19 -3.49 24.72 -3.30
CA PRO A 19 -3.46 24.14 -4.65
C PRO A 19 -2.13 24.21 -5.40
N LYS A 20 -1.29 25.20 -5.06
CA LYS A 20 0.01 25.45 -5.71
C LYS A 20 1.17 24.77 -5.00
N ASP A 21 0.93 24.22 -3.81
CA ASP A 21 1.96 23.54 -3.05
C ASP A 21 2.32 22.22 -3.73
N ARG A 22 3.62 21.95 -3.77
CA ARG A 22 4.13 20.76 -4.47
C ARG A 22 4.20 19.55 -3.57
N TRP A 23 4.39 19.76 -2.27
CA TRP A 23 4.71 18.70 -1.29
C TRP A 23 3.62 17.61 -1.18
N HIS A 24 2.36 17.94 -1.46
CA HIS A 24 1.24 16.98 -1.37
C HIS A 24 0.88 16.32 -2.71
N ALA A 25 1.44 16.78 -3.84
CA ALA A 25 1.28 16.21 -5.18
C ALA A 25 -0.17 15.96 -5.67
N PHE A 26 -1.17 16.58 -5.04
CA PHE A 26 -2.58 16.45 -5.43
C PHE A 26 -2.97 17.45 -6.52
N ALA A 27 -3.11 16.96 -7.75
CA ALA A 27 -3.64 17.75 -8.85
C ALA A 27 -5.16 17.93 -8.74
N GLY A 28 -5.62 19.17 -8.88
CA GLY A 28 -7.05 19.52 -8.95
C GLY A 28 -7.69 19.92 -7.62
N TYR A 29 -6.91 20.18 -6.58
CA TYR A 29 -7.42 20.78 -5.34
C TYR A 29 -7.70 22.27 -5.54
N ALA A 30 -8.74 22.78 -4.87
CA ALA A 30 -9.08 24.20 -4.81
C ALA A 30 -8.71 24.81 -3.45
N GLU A 31 -8.59 26.14 -3.40
CA GLU A 31 -8.31 26.88 -2.17
C GLU A 31 -9.36 26.56 -1.10
N LYS A 32 -8.91 26.36 0.16
CA LYS A 32 -9.78 26.08 1.31
C LYS A 32 -10.72 24.88 1.14
N GLN A 33 -10.38 23.94 0.26
CA GLN A 33 -11.21 22.76 0.00
C GLN A 33 -10.85 21.58 0.90
N TYR A 34 -9.56 21.39 1.16
CA TYR A 34 -9.04 20.23 1.89
C TYR A 34 -8.06 20.67 2.97
N PHE A 35 -8.06 19.91 4.07
CA PHE A 35 -7.19 20.15 5.22
C PHE A 35 -6.57 18.82 5.70
N ILE A 36 -5.37 18.89 6.27
CA ILE A 36 -4.67 17.82 6.97
C ILE A 36 -5.40 17.56 8.28
N ASP A 37 -5.65 16.30 8.59
CA ASP A 37 -6.15 15.91 9.90
C ASP A 37 -4.97 15.83 10.89
N PRO A 38 -4.86 16.75 11.88
CA PRO A 38 -3.75 16.76 12.83
C PRO A 38 -3.74 15.55 13.77
N CYS A 39 -4.85 14.81 13.88
CA CYS A 39 -4.94 13.60 14.68
C CYS A 39 -4.49 12.34 13.91
N LYS A 40 -4.08 12.48 12.65
CA LYS A 40 -3.49 11.42 11.84
C LYS A 40 -2.00 11.68 11.67
N LEU A 41 -1.20 11.10 12.56
CA LEU A 41 0.26 11.21 12.49
C LEU A 41 0.79 10.30 11.38
N LEU A 42 0.95 10.88 10.19
CA LEU A 42 1.44 10.20 9.00
C LEU A 42 2.90 10.56 8.75
N PHE A 43 3.73 9.54 8.56
CA PHE A 43 5.09 9.69 8.08
C PHE A 43 5.20 9.12 6.66
N THR A 44 5.99 9.78 5.82
CA THR A 44 6.41 9.26 4.52
C THR A 44 7.76 8.58 4.65
N THR A 45 7.96 7.48 3.94
CA THR A 45 9.26 6.80 3.83
C THR A 45 9.92 7.11 2.48
N PRO A 46 11.27 7.10 2.38
CA PRO A 46 11.97 7.35 1.12
C PRO A 46 11.53 6.44 -0.02
N GLY A 47 11.64 6.90 -1.26
CA GLY A 47 11.32 6.10 -2.46
C GLY A 47 10.56 6.87 -3.53
N ILE A 48 9.89 7.96 -3.15
CA ILE A 48 9.14 8.83 -4.05
C ILE A 48 9.64 10.26 -3.87
N ASP A 49 9.91 10.94 -4.98
CA ASP A 49 10.20 12.36 -4.99
C ASP A 49 8.90 13.15 -4.68
N PRO A 50 8.87 13.97 -3.62
CA PRO A 50 7.65 14.70 -3.24
C PRO A 50 7.30 15.84 -4.20
N VAL A 51 8.20 16.22 -5.11
CA VAL A 51 8.09 17.39 -5.99
C VAL A 51 7.50 17.03 -7.35
N ASP A 52 7.83 15.86 -7.89
CA ASP A 52 7.30 15.37 -9.17
C ASP A 52 6.60 14.00 -9.08
N GLY A 53 6.68 13.32 -7.93
CA GLY A 53 6.06 12.03 -7.70
C GLY A 53 6.81 10.85 -8.34
N SER A 54 7.99 11.06 -8.91
CA SER A 54 8.77 9.99 -9.54
C SER A 54 9.41 9.06 -8.49
N TYR A 55 9.76 7.85 -8.91
CA TYR A 55 10.54 6.94 -8.06
C TYR A 55 11.99 7.42 -7.96
N THR A 56 12.52 7.51 -6.74
CA THR A 56 13.94 7.76 -6.48
C THR A 56 14.77 6.48 -6.70
N ASP A 57 16.10 6.58 -6.62
CA ASP A 57 16.97 5.40 -6.85
C ASP A 57 16.94 4.39 -5.71
N PHE A 58 16.84 4.87 -4.47
CA PHE A 58 16.66 4.03 -3.29
C PHE A 58 15.32 4.37 -2.63
N GLY A 59 14.65 3.35 -2.09
CA GLY A 59 13.40 3.51 -1.36
C GLY A 59 13.28 2.52 -0.21
N ILE A 60 12.48 2.90 0.78
CA ILE A 60 12.17 2.09 1.95
C ILE A 60 10.65 1.92 1.96
N HIS A 61 10.19 0.71 1.66
CA HIS A 61 8.76 0.42 1.75
C HIS A 61 8.30 0.47 3.21
N ALA A 62 7.18 1.14 3.48
CA ALA A 62 6.66 1.34 4.84
C ALA A 62 6.30 0.02 5.54
N GLY A 63 5.97 -1.02 4.78
CA GLY A 63 5.80 -2.39 5.30
C GLY A 63 7.03 -2.96 6.00
N ILE A 64 8.25 -2.56 5.60
CA ILE A 64 9.50 -2.97 6.28
C ILE A 64 9.59 -2.30 7.65
N LEU A 65 9.37 -0.98 7.69
CA LEU A 65 9.33 -0.22 8.94
C LEU A 65 8.21 -0.72 9.87
N ALA A 66 7.02 -1.00 9.34
CA ALA A 66 5.88 -1.49 10.12
C ALA A 66 6.17 -2.83 10.79
N ASN A 67 6.83 -3.77 10.10
CA ASN A 67 7.24 -5.04 10.71
C ASN A 67 8.30 -4.82 11.80
N PHE A 68 9.31 -3.96 11.55
CA PHE A 68 10.29 -3.60 12.56
C PHE A 68 9.64 -3.01 13.82
N LEU A 69 8.71 -2.06 13.66
CA LEU A 69 8.03 -1.43 14.79
C LEU A 69 7.17 -2.43 15.57
N ARG A 70 6.43 -3.31 14.88
CA ARG A 70 5.60 -4.35 15.51
C ARG A 70 6.44 -5.30 16.37
N GLU A 71 7.60 -5.73 15.89
CA GLU A 71 8.52 -6.56 16.66
C GLU A 71 9.14 -5.82 17.86
N ASN A 72 9.11 -4.48 17.87
CA ASN A 72 9.57 -3.64 18.97
C ASN A 72 8.42 -3.03 19.78
N GLY A 73 7.23 -3.63 19.76
CA GLY A 73 6.10 -3.28 20.63
C GLY A 73 5.28 -2.07 20.19
N ILE A 74 5.47 -1.58 18.97
CA ILE A 74 4.74 -0.45 18.41
C ILE A 74 3.88 -0.93 17.25
N VAL A 75 2.57 -0.79 17.38
CA VAL A 75 1.62 -1.17 16.33
C VAL A 75 1.18 0.08 15.58
N PRO A 76 1.61 0.30 14.32
CA PRO A 76 1.01 1.32 13.47
C PRO A 76 -0.43 0.94 13.12
N GLU A 77 -1.27 1.93 12.84
CA GLU A 77 -2.64 1.71 12.38
C GLU A 77 -2.63 1.07 10.99
N LYS A 78 -1.89 1.68 10.06
CA LYS A 78 -1.70 1.16 8.71
C LYS A 78 -0.33 1.55 8.16
N CYS A 79 0.11 0.76 7.20
CA CYS A 79 1.22 1.12 6.32
C CYS A 79 0.80 0.86 4.88
N ASP A 80 0.99 1.86 4.03
CA ASP A 80 0.80 1.75 2.58
C ASP A 80 2.17 1.40 1.94
N LEU A 81 2.43 1.87 0.72
CA LEU A 81 3.72 1.60 0.06
C LEU A 81 4.87 2.44 0.64
N ASN A 82 4.71 3.77 0.66
CA ASN A 82 5.72 4.73 1.15
C ASN A 82 5.19 5.64 2.26
N SER A 83 4.19 5.20 3.01
CA SER A 83 3.65 5.93 4.16
C SER A 83 3.21 5.01 5.29
N ILE A 84 3.37 5.47 6.53
CA ILE A 84 2.96 4.78 7.75
C ILE A 84 2.15 5.74 8.63
N LEU A 85 1.07 5.24 9.23
CA LEU A 85 0.10 6.05 9.96
C LEU A 85 -0.04 5.58 11.41
N PHE A 86 -0.13 6.54 12.33
CA PHE A 86 -0.52 6.36 13.71
C PHE A 86 -1.73 7.25 14.02
N LEU A 87 -2.72 6.70 14.74
CA LEU A 87 -3.89 7.46 15.17
C LEU A 87 -3.61 8.11 16.52
N LEU A 88 -3.79 9.43 16.60
CA LEU A 88 -3.64 10.18 17.83
C LEU A 88 -4.98 10.37 18.51
N THR A 89 -4.99 10.16 19.82
CA THR A 89 -6.12 10.48 20.71
C THR A 89 -5.54 11.09 21.99
N PRO A 90 -6.37 11.61 22.92
CA PRO A 90 -5.89 12.03 24.24
C PRO A 90 -5.26 10.90 25.09
N ALA A 91 -5.25 9.64 24.61
CA ALA A 91 -4.53 8.54 25.25
C ALA A 91 -3.01 8.55 24.97
N GLU A 92 -2.54 9.41 24.06
CA GLU A 92 -1.12 9.56 23.76
C GLU A 92 -0.40 10.41 24.82
N ASP A 93 0.85 10.06 25.13
CA ASP A 93 1.71 10.82 26.04
C ASP A 93 3.13 10.99 25.48
N TRP A 94 3.92 11.84 26.14
CA TRP A 94 5.31 12.11 25.74
C TRP A 94 6.20 10.87 25.78
N ALA A 95 5.96 9.93 26.69
CA ALA A 95 6.76 8.71 26.80
C ALA A 95 6.54 7.82 25.57
N LYS A 96 5.28 7.64 25.14
CA LYS A 96 4.89 6.88 23.96
C LYS A 96 5.41 7.53 22.68
N MET A 97 5.28 8.85 22.55
CA MET A 97 5.82 9.60 21.41
C MET A 97 7.35 9.55 21.32
N THR A 98 8.04 9.67 22.47
CA THR A 98 9.50 9.55 22.54
C THR A 98 9.96 8.13 22.20
N HIS A 99 9.23 7.11 22.65
CA HIS A 99 9.53 5.73 22.32
C HIS A 99 9.40 5.46 20.82
N LEU A 100 8.35 5.97 20.17
CA LEU A 100 8.18 5.89 18.71
C LEU A 100 9.36 6.54 17.98
N ALA A 101 9.70 7.78 18.32
CA ALA A 101 10.84 8.49 17.71
C ALA A 101 12.16 7.73 17.90
N ALA A 102 12.40 7.15 19.08
CA ALA A 102 13.59 6.37 19.38
C ALA A 102 13.69 5.09 18.53
N GLN A 103 12.57 4.38 18.29
CA GLN A 103 12.57 3.20 17.43
C GLN A 103 12.75 3.57 15.96
N ILE A 104 12.14 4.66 15.47
CA ILE A 104 12.37 5.15 14.10
C ILE A 104 13.86 5.51 13.91
N ALA A 105 14.46 6.27 14.83
CA ALA A 105 15.89 6.61 14.76
C ALA A 105 16.80 5.36 14.85
N ARG A 106 16.38 4.32 15.59
CA ARG A 106 17.10 3.04 15.61
C ARG A 106 16.99 2.31 14.27
N PHE A 107 15.83 2.32 13.62
CA PHE A 107 15.65 1.76 12.29
C PHE A 107 16.51 2.50 11.25
N GLU A 108 16.54 3.83 11.30
CA GLU A 108 17.39 4.65 10.42
C GLU A 108 18.88 4.29 10.55
N ARG A 109 19.37 4.06 11.77
CA ARG A 109 20.75 3.56 11.98
C ARG A 109 20.97 2.19 11.34
N PHE A 110 20.01 1.26 11.47
CA PHE A 110 20.12 -0.03 10.80
C PHE A 110 20.19 0.08 9.27
N ILE A 111 19.43 1.02 8.69
CA ILE A 111 19.50 1.30 7.26
C ILE A 111 20.85 1.93 6.90
N SER A 112 21.32 2.91 7.66
CA SER A 112 22.60 3.60 7.42
C SER A 112 23.79 2.63 7.49
N ASP A 113 23.80 1.72 8.46
CA ASP A 113 24.86 0.75 8.68
C ASP A 113 24.75 -0.49 7.78
N ASP A 114 23.70 -0.55 6.94
CA ASP A 114 23.28 -1.70 6.15
C ASP A 114 23.31 -3.02 6.95
N ALA A 115 22.63 -3.00 8.10
CA ALA A 115 22.65 -4.12 9.03
C ALA A 115 22.07 -5.41 8.41
N PRO A 116 22.52 -6.60 8.88
CA PRO A 116 21.93 -7.87 8.46
C PRO A 116 20.42 -7.91 8.72
N MET A 117 19.63 -8.37 7.76
CA MET A 117 18.17 -8.48 7.87
C MET A 117 17.77 -9.32 9.10
N SER A 118 18.53 -10.35 9.43
CA SER A 118 18.31 -11.19 10.62
C SER A 118 18.35 -10.43 11.95
N ARG A 119 19.01 -9.27 11.98
CA ARG A 119 19.06 -8.39 13.16
C ARG A 119 17.90 -7.38 13.17
N VAL A 120 17.46 -6.95 11.99
CA VAL A 120 16.42 -5.92 11.85
C VAL A 120 15.01 -6.53 11.90
N LEU A 121 14.80 -7.66 11.23
CA LEU A 121 13.52 -8.35 11.09
C LEU A 121 13.67 -9.84 11.44
N PRO A 122 14.02 -10.19 12.69
CA PRO A 122 14.32 -11.56 13.07
C PRO A 122 13.15 -12.53 12.85
N ALA A 123 11.90 -12.11 13.06
CA ALA A 123 10.75 -13.01 12.88
C ALA A 123 10.55 -13.41 11.40
N ILE A 124 10.55 -12.43 10.50
CA ILE A 124 10.44 -12.68 9.04
C ILE A 124 11.64 -13.50 8.55
N TYR A 125 12.85 -13.15 9.01
CA TYR A 125 14.06 -13.88 8.63
C TYR A 125 13.98 -15.35 9.07
N ALA A 126 13.52 -15.64 10.29
CA ALA A 126 13.40 -17.01 10.79
C ALA A 126 12.37 -17.83 9.99
N GLN A 127 11.25 -17.23 9.60
CA GLN A 127 10.21 -17.89 8.80
C GLN A 127 10.63 -18.17 7.36
N HIS A 128 11.51 -17.33 6.80
CA HIS A 128 11.90 -17.37 5.39
C HIS A 128 13.43 -17.39 5.20
N GLN A 129 14.12 -18.13 6.08
CA GLN A 129 15.59 -18.12 6.16
C GLN A 129 16.27 -18.55 4.86
N GLU A 130 15.69 -19.50 4.12
CA GLU A 130 16.25 -19.92 2.83
C GLU A 130 16.24 -18.79 1.81
N ARG A 131 15.15 -18.02 1.76
CA ARG A 131 14.95 -16.91 0.82
C ARG A 131 15.81 -15.69 1.16
N TYR A 132 15.95 -15.37 2.45
CA TYR A 132 16.63 -14.17 2.90
C TYR A 132 18.02 -14.42 3.48
N ARG A 133 18.60 -15.60 3.23
CA ARG A 133 19.94 -15.97 3.73
C ARG A 133 20.96 -14.90 3.35
N ASN A 134 21.66 -14.38 4.34
CA ASN A 134 22.70 -13.34 4.20
C ASN A 134 22.21 -11.99 3.63
N TYR A 135 20.90 -11.73 3.60
CA TYR A 135 20.39 -10.42 3.18
C TYR A 135 20.79 -9.34 4.17
N THR A 136 21.12 -8.16 3.64
CA THR A 136 21.14 -6.92 4.40
C THR A 136 19.80 -6.19 4.28
N ILE A 137 19.53 -5.26 5.19
CA ILE A 137 18.27 -4.52 5.16
C ILE A 137 18.15 -3.62 3.93
N ARG A 138 19.25 -3.00 3.45
CA ARG A 138 19.18 -2.18 2.23
C ARG A 138 18.97 -3.03 0.99
N GLN A 139 19.50 -4.25 0.95
CA GLN A 139 19.22 -5.18 -0.15
C GLN A 139 17.72 -5.48 -0.25
N LEU A 140 17.07 -5.79 0.88
CA LEU A 140 15.61 -6.00 0.91
C LEU A 140 14.85 -4.74 0.50
N CYS A 141 15.23 -3.58 1.04
CA CYS A 141 14.62 -2.29 0.69
C CYS A 141 14.71 -2.02 -0.82
N GLN A 142 15.90 -2.18 -1.40
CA GLN A 142 16.13 -1.95 -2.82
C GLN A 142 15.36 -2.96 -3.69
N GLU A 143 15.38 -4.26 -3.36
CA GLU A 143 14.64 -5.26 -4.13
C GLU A 143 13.14 -4.97 -4.16
N MET A 144 12.56 -4.63 -3.00
CA MET A 144 11.16 -4.27 -2.90
C MET A 144 10.86 -2.99 -3.68
N HIS A 145 11.69 -1.97 -3.52
CA HIS A 145 11.56 -0.70 -4.24
C HIS A 145 11.61 -0.89 -5.77
N ASP A 146 12.58 -1.65 -6.27
CA ASP A 146 12.76 -1.93 -7.70
C ASP A 146 11.58 -2.70 -8.29
N LEU A 147 10.99 -3.65 -7.54
CA LEU A 147 9.79 -4.34 -7.96
C LEU A 147 8.63 -3.36 -8.19
N TYR A 148 8.30 -2.53 -7.19
CA TYR A 148 7.20 -1.58 -7.29
C TYR A 148 7.46 -0.49 -8.34
N ARG A 149 8.72 -0.06 -8.50
CA ARG A 149 9.16 0.86 -9.56
C ARG A 149 9.00 0.23 -10.95
N HIS A 150 9.40 -1.04 -11.12
CA HIS A 150 9.31 -1.76 -12.39
C HIS A 150 7.88 -1.84 -12.93
N HIS A 151 6.91 -2.12 -12.05
CA HIS A 151 5.49 -2.15 -12.44
C HIS A 151 4.81 -0.78 -12.43
N ASN A 152 5.54 0.28 -12.09
CA ASN A 152 5.04 1.65 -11.95
C ASN A 152 3.77 1.72 -11.07
N VAL A 153 3.83 1.07 -9.91
CA VAL A 153 2.65 0.80 -9.07
C VAL A 153 1.97 2.10 -8.61
N GLN A 154 2.72 3.16 -8.36
CA GLN A 154 2.16 4.47 -8.03
C GLN A 154 1.26 5.01 -9.14
N GLN A 155 1.64 4.86 -10.40
CA GLN A 155 0.81 5.29 -11.53
C GLN A 155 -0.43 4.41 -11.66
N LEU A 156 -0.28 3.09 -11.49
CA LEU A 156 -1.44 2.18 -11.48
C LEU A 156 -2.45 2.58 -10.41
N GLN A 157 -2.00 2.93 -9.20
CA GLN A 157 -2.88 3.45 -8.14
C GLN A 157 -3.60 4.74 -8.53
N LYS A 158 -2.93 5.67 -9.21
CA LYS A 158 -3.58 6.88 -9.73
C LYS A 158 -4.64 6.50 -10.76
N ASP A 159 -4.27 5.69 -11.76
CA ASP A 159 -5.14 5.32 -12.88
C ASP A 159 -6.39 4.57 -12.41
N MET A 160 -6.29 3.68 -11.42
CA MET A 160 -7.46 2.99 -10.86
C MET A 160 -8.58 3.92 -10.38
N PHE A 161 -8.24 5.15 -9.98
CA PHE A 161 -9.20 6.15 -9.47
C PHE A 161 -9.40 7.35 -10.40
N ARG A 162 -8.91 7.29 -11.64
CA ARG A 162 -9.20 8.30 -12.68
C ARG A 162 -10.36 7.83 -13.55
N LYS A 163 -11.33 8.73 -13.75
CA LYS A 163 -12.53 8.46 -14.57
C LYS A 163 -12.21 7.90 -15.96
N GLU A 164 -11.11 8.35 -16.57
CA GLU A 164 -10.65 7.92 -17.90
C GLU A 164 -10.20 6.46 -17.94
N HIS A 165 -9.85 5.88 -16.79
CA HIS A 165 -9.28 4.55 -16.63
C HIS A 165 -10.17 3.60 -15.83
N PHE A 166 -11.39 4.02 -15.47
CA PHE A 166 -12.33 3.15 -14.77
C PHE A 166 -12.63 1.87 -15.56
N PRO A 167 -12.77 0.73 -14.87
CA PRO A 167 -13.24 -0.50 -15.50
C PRO A 167 -14.54 -0.28 -16.27
N LYS A 168 -14.70 -1.01 -17.37
CA LYS A 168 -15.94 -0.96 -18.15
C LYS A 168 -17.05 -1.64 -17.36
N LYS A 169 -18.14 -0.91 -17.10
CA LYS A 169 -19.38 -1.47 -16.56
C LYS A 169 -20.11 -2.29 -17.64
N ALA A 170 -20.07 -3.62 -17.54
CA ALA A 170 -20.80 -4.52 -18.45
C ALA A 170 -22.25 -4.73 -17.99
N MET A 171 -22.48 -4.78 -16.68
CA MET A 171 -23.81 -4.84 -16.09
C MET A 171 -23.86 -4.10 -14.75
N ASN A 172 -25.04 -3.96 -14.16
CA ASN A 172 -25.14 -3.34 -12.85
C ASN A 172 -24.77 -4.34 -11.73
N PRO A 173 -24.33 -3.86 -10.55
CA PRO A 173 -23.87 -4.75 -9.48
C PRO A 173 -24.94 -5.69 -8.93
N GLN A 174 -26.21 -5.28 -8.95
CA GLN A 174 -27.32 -6.14 -8.51
C GLN A 174 -27.50 -7.34 -9.45
N GLN A 175 -27.37 -7.14 -10.76
CA GLN A 175 -27.43 -8.22 -11.74
C GLN A 175 -26.25 -9.18 -11.55
N ALA A 176 -25.04 -8.67 -11.39
CA ALA A 176 -23.86 -9.49 -11.11
C ALA A 176 -24.04 -10.32 -9.83
N GLN A 177 -24.59 -9.71 -8.77
CA GLN A 177 -24.89 -10.41 -7.52
C GLN A 177 -25.94 -11.52 -7.68
N ILE A 178 -26.98 -11.29 -8.49
CA ILE A 178 -28.00 -12.33 -8.78
C ILE A 178 -27.34 -13.51 -9.49
N GLU A 179 -26.47 -13.27 -10.48
CA GLU A 179 -25.75 -14.33 -11.19
C GLU A 179 -24.76 -15.07 -10.29
N TYR A 180 -24.08 -14.35 -9.38
CA TYR A 180 -23.24 -14.95 -8.34
C TYR A 180 -24.04 -15.90 -7.44
N ILE A 181 -25.20 -15.45 -6.92
CA ILE A 181 -26.07 -16.27 -6.06
C ILE A 181 -26.62 -17.50 -6.81
N ARG A 182 -26.86 -17.39 -8.12
CA ARG A 182 -27.30 -18.51 -8.97
C ARG A 182 -26.20 -19.53 -9.24
N GLY A 183 -24.95 -19.25 -8.87
CA GLY A 183 -23.80 -20.12 -9.19
C GLY A 183 -23.34 -20.00 -10.64
N ASN A 184 -23.76 -18.95 -11.36
CA ASN A 184 -23.36 -18.68 -12.74
C ASN A 184 -21.97 -18.01 -12.81
N VAL A 185 -21.04 -18.54 -12.02
CA VAL A 185 -19.69 -18.03 -11.84
C VAL A 185 -18.68 -19.15 -11.94
N GLU A 186 -17.47 -18.77 -12.30
CA GLU A 186 -16.29 -19.62 -12.23
C GLU A 186 -15.14 -18.84 -11.60
N LEU A 187 -14.24 -19.58 -10.96
CA LEU A 187 -13.04 -19.03 -10.36
C LEU A 187 -11.90 -19.14 -11.38
N VAL A 188 -11.33 -18.01 -11.78
CA VAL A 188 -10.25 -17.96 -12.79
C VAL A 188 -9.02 -17.29 -12.21
N ALA A 189 -7.83 -17.69 -12.68
CA ALA A 189 -6.61 -16.98 -12.34
C ALA A 189 -6.70 -15.56 -12.89
N LEU A 190 -6.26 -14.55 -12.13
CA LEU A 190 -6.33 -13.16 -12.58
C LEU A 190 -5.53 -12.93 -13.87
N ALA A 191 -4.46 -13.69 -14.09
CA ALA A 191 -3.71 -13.68 -15.35
C ALA A 191 -4.60 -13.98 -16.59
N ASP A 192 -5.70 -14.70 -16.40
CA ASP A 192 -6.66 -15.09 -17.44
C ASP A 192 -8.00 -14.34 -17.33
N ALA A 193 -8.07 -13.33 -16.45
CA ALA A 193 -9.30 -12.59 -16.16
C ALA A 193 -9.53 -11.39 -17.10
N ASP A 194 -8.57 -11.00 -17.94
CA ASP A 194 -8.74 -9.84 -18.83
C ASP A 194 -9.99 -10.01 -19.74
N GLY A 195 -10.85 -8.99 -19.77
CA GLY A 195 -12.11 -9.03 -20.50
C GLY A 195 -13.24 -9.81 -19.82
N ARG A 196 -13.00 -10.47 -18.68
CA ARG A 196 -14.02 -11.20 -17.92
C ARG A 196 -14.81 -10.27 -16.99
N ILE A 197 -16.09 -10.55 -16.81
CA ILE A 197 -16.96 -9.77 -15.90
C ILE A 197 -16.74 -10.27 -14.48
N ALA A 198 -16.28 -9.38 -13.59
CA ALA A 198 -16.11 -9.67 -12.18
C ALA A 198 -17.46 -9.97 -11.51
N ALA A 199 -17.52 -11.08 -10.79
CA ALA A 199 -18.72 -11.45 -10.02
C ALA A 199 -18.71 -10.87 -8.60
N GLU A 200 -17.52 -10.55 -8.09
CA GLU A 200 -17.30 -9.92 -6.79
C GLU A 200 -16.50 -8.63 -6.94
N GLY A 201 -16.50 -7.83 -5.88
CA GLY A 201 -15.69 -6.62 -5.82
C GLY A 201 -14.26 -6.94 -5.40
N ALA A 202 -13.26 -6.36 -6.07
CA ALA A 202 -11.85 -6.57 -5.74
C ALA A 202 -11.30 -5.38 -4.97
N LEU A 203 -10.73 -5.64 -3.78
CA LEU A 203 -10.24 -4.62 -2.86
C LEU A 203 -8.82 -4.97 -2.42
N PRO A 204 -7.80 -4.24 -2.88
CA PRO A 204 -6.43 -4.40 -2.42
C PRO A 204 -6.06 -3.37 -1.34
N TYR A 205 -5.10 -3.71 -0.49
CA TYR A 205 -4.47 -2.76 0.45
C TYR A 205 -3.00 -2.51 0.08
N PRO A 206 -2.61 -1.24 -0.17
CA PRO A 206 -3.46 -0.06 -0.38
C PRO A 206 -4.28 -0.09 -1.69
N PRO A 207 -5.31 0.77 -1.86
CA PRO A 207 -5.77 1.81 -0.93
C PRO A 207 -6.84 1.36 0.07
N GLY A 208 -7.31 0.10 0.04
CA GLY A 208 -8.35 -0.38 0.94
C GLY A 208 -9.78 0.00 0.52
N VAL A 209 -9.99 0.22 -0.77
CA VAL A 209 -11.32 0.47 -1.37
C VAL A 209 -11.48 -0.36 -2.65
N LEU A 210 -12.73 -0.60 -3.05
CA LEU A 210 -13.03 -1.36 -4.26
C LEU A 210 -12.39 -0.71 -5.49
N CYS A 211 -11.57 -1.50 -6.19
CA CYS A 211 -10.95 -1.11 -7.46
C CYS A 211 -11.71 -1.73 -8.66
N ILE A 212 -12.45 -2.82 -8.41
CA ILE A 212 -13.43 -3.41 -9.32
C ILE A 212 -14.73 -3.56 -8.54
N ILE A 213 -15.84 -3.17 -9.13
CA ILE A 213 -17.20 -3.37 -8.63
C ILE A 213 -17.81 -4.58 -9.35
N PRO A 214 -18.62 -5.44 -8.69
CA PRO A 214 -19.32 -6.53 -9.37
C PRO A 214 -20.07 -6.04 -10.64
N GLY A 215 -19.92 -6.76 -11.74
CA GLY A 215 -20.48 -6.39 -13.04
C GLY A 215 -19.58 -5.51 -13.91
N GLU A 216 -18.43 -5.07 -13.39
CA GLU A 216 -17.36 -4.47 -14.17
C GLU A 216 -16.45 -5.53 -14.80
N VAL A 217 -15.74 -5.13 -15.84
CA VAL A 217 -14.84 -6.00 -16.59
C VAL A 217 -13.41 -5.86 -16.07
N TRP A 218 -12.79 -6.98 -15.71
CA TRP A 218 -11.36 -7.06 -15.38
C TRP A 218 -10.51 -6.59 -16.56
N GLY A 219 -9.50 -5.78 -16.26
CA GLY A 219 -8.54 -5.29 -17.25
C GLY A 219 -7.83 -4.02 -16.77
N GLY A 220 -7.11 -3.38 -17.68
CA GLY A 220 -6.55 -2.04 -17.47
C GLY A 220 -5.60 -1.93 -16.26
N ALA A 221 -5.68 -0.80 -15.56
CA ALA A 221 -4.82 -0.51 -14.41
C ALA A 221 -5.07 -1.44 -13.22
N VAL A 222 -6.34 -1.80 -12.97
CA VAL A 222 -6.71 -2.65 -11.83
C VAL A 222 -6.10 -4.04 -11.99
N LEU A 223 -6.29 -4.70 -13.14
CA LEU A 223 -5.73 -6.04 -13.35
C LEU A 223 -4.20 -6.03 -13.25
N LYS A 224 -3.54 -5.05 -13.88
CA LYS A 224 -2.08 -4.90 -13.80
C LYS A 224 -1.59 -4.70 -12.36
N TYR A 225 -2.33 -3.95 -11.56
CA TYR A 225 -2.01 -3.72 -10.15
C TYR A 225 -2.06 -5.02 -9.34
N PHE A 226 -3.14 -5.79 -9.45
CA PHE A 226 -3.27 -7.07 -8.76
C PHE A 226 -2.20 -8.09 -9.18
N LEU A 227 -1.83 -8.13 -10.47
CA LEU A 227 -0.75 -8.98 -10.95
C LEU A 227 0.63 -8.55 -10.41
N ALA A 228 0.88 -7.25 -10.27
CA ALA A 228 2.09 -6.75 -9.61
C ALA A 228 2.13 -7.13 -8.12
N LEU A 229 0.99 -7.07 -7.42
CA LEU A 229 0.89 -7.54 -6.03
C LEU A 229 1.12 -9.05 -5.92
N GLU A 230 0.58 -9.86 -6.85
CA GLU A 230 0.85 -11.30 -6.91
C GLU A 230 2.35 -11.57 -7.09
N GLU A 231 3.03 -10.84 -7.97
CA GLU A 231 4.49 -10.97 -8.12
C GLU A 231 5.22 -10.63 -6.81
N GLY A 232 4.81 -9.57 -6.13
CA GLY A 232 5.34 -9.20 -4.80
C GLY A 232 5.19 -10.30 -3.77
N ILE A 233 4.02 -10.95 -3.69
CA ILE A 233 3.76 -12.08 -2.79
C ILE A 233 4.76 -13.22 -3.01
N ASN A 234 5.07 -13.52 -4.28
CA ASN A 234 5.97 -14.61 -4.63
C ASN A 234 7.44 -14.27 -4.41
N ARG A 235 7.84 -13.02 -4.68
CA ARG A 235 9.24 -12.60 -4.58
C ARG A 235 9.67 -12.21 -3.18
N LEU A 236 8.73 -11.71 -2.37
CA LEU A 236 8.97 -11.09 -1.07
C LEU A 236 8.10 -11.73 0.02
N PRO A 237 8.27 -13.04 0.30
CA PRO A 237 7.48 -13.72 1.34
C PRO A 237 7.65 -13.04 2.71
N GLY A 238 6.56 -12.88 3.45
CA GLY A 238 6.51 -12.09 4.70
C GLY A 238 6.06 -10.64 4.52
N PHE A 239 5.90 -10.17 3.27
CA PHE A 239 5.39 -8.83 2.93
C PHE A 239 4.13 -8.88 2.05
N THR A 240 3.29 -9.90 2.27
CA THR A 240 2.04 -10.11 1.54
C THR A 240 1.05 -8.98 1.83
N PRO A 241 0.58 -8.23 0.82
CA PRO A 241 -0.50 -7.26 0.98
C PRO A 241 -1.82 -7.97 1.28
N GLU A 242 -2.73 -7.28 1.95
CA GLU A 242 -4.09 -7.77 2.14
C GLU A 242 -4.90 -7.58 0.86
N LEU A 243 -5.60 -8.63 0.43
CA LEU A 243 -6.46 -8.67 -0.75
C LEU A 243 -7.81 -9.26 -0.36
N GLN A 244 -8.90 -8.59 -0.73
CA GLN A 244 -10.27 -9.06 -0.53
C GLN A 244 -11.00 -9.16 -1.88
N GLY A 245 -11.91 -10.13 -1.99
CA GLY A 245 -12.58 -10.49 -3.25
C GLY A 245 -11.65 -11.14 -4.29
N VAL A 246 -10.44 -11.50 -3.86
CA VAL A 246 -9.43 -12.24 -4.62
C VAL A 246 -8.88 -13.34 -3.70
N TYR A 247 -8.68 -14.53 -4.25
CA TYR A 247 -8.32 -15.73 -3.53
C TYR A 247 -6.91 -16.16 -3.92
N LEU A 248 -6.02 -16.25 -2.94
CA LEU A 248 -4.66 -16.72 -3.16
C LEU A 248 -4.61 -18.24 -3.05
N GLN A 249 -4.10 -18.91 -4.08
CA GLN A 249 -3.93 -20.37 -4.12
C GLN A 249 -2.48 -20.74 -4.44
N GLN A 250 -2.00 -21.84 -3.87
CA GLN A 250 -0.67 -22.38 -4.18
C GLN A 250 -0.74 -23.33 -5.37
N GLU A 251 0.00 -23.02 -6.44
CA GLU A 251 0.09 -23.84 -7.64
C GLU A 251 1.52 -23.89 -8.16
N GLY A 252 2.08 -25.09 -8.32
CA GLY A 252 3.41 -25.28 -8.90
C GLY A 252 4.54 -24.57 -8.14
N GLY A 253 4.38 -24.37 -6.82
CA GLY A 253 5.35 -23.64 -5.99
C GLY A 253 5.23 -22.10 -6.08
N ARG A 254 4.17 -21.59 -6.69
CA ARG A 254 3.85 -20.16 -6.78
C ARG A 254 2.46 -19.89 -6.20
N THR A 255 2.32 -18.79 -5.48
CA THR A 255 1.01 -18.24 -5.13
C THR A 255 0.40 -17.56 -6.35
N ARG A 256 -0.79 -17.97 -6.78
CA ARG A 256 -1.56 -17.29 -7.83
C ARG A 256 -2.81 -16.65 -7.26
N ALA A 257 -3.17 -15.48 -7.78
CA ALA A 257 -4.38 -14.76 -7.43
C ALA A 257 -5.53 -15.19 -8.33
N TYR A 258 -6.68 -15.48 -7.73
CA TYR A 258 -7.90 -15.92 -8.40
C TYR A 258 -9.06 -14.98 -8.10
N GLY A 259 -9.97 -14.79 -9.05
CA GLY A 259 -11.21 -14.02 -8.84
C GLY A 259 -12.42 -14.74 -9.43
N TYR A 260 -13.58 -14.61 -8.79
CA TYR A 260 -14.82 -15.09 -9.37
C TYR A 260 -15.26 -14.16 -10.52
N VAL A 261 -15.55 -14.78 -11.66
CA VAL A 261 -16.06 -14.12 -12.85
C VAL A 261 -17.35 -14.78 -13.30
N LEU A 262 -18.20 -14.04 -14.00
CA LEU A 262 -19.42 -14.60 -14.58
C LEU A 262 -19.06 -15.60 -15.71
N LYS A 263 -19.82 -16.69 -15.78
CA LYS A 263 -19.86 -17.60 -16.94
C LYS A 263 -20.71 -16.91 -18.01
N VAL A 264 -20.07 -16.22 -18.96
CA VAL A 264 -20.75 -15.51 -20.06
C VAL A 264 -20.56 -16.27 -21.36
#